data_AF-A0A1H7QU31-F1
#
_entry.id   AF-A0A1H7QU31-F1
#
_cell.length_a   1.000
_cell.length_b   1.000
_cell.length_c   1.000
_cell.angle_alpha   90.00
_cell.angle_beta   90.00
_cell.angle_gamma   90.00
#
_symmetry.space_group_name_H-M   'P 1'
#
loop_
_entity.id
_entity.type
_entity.pdbx_description
1 polymer ?
#
loop_
_entity_poly.entity_id
_entity_poly.type
_entity_poly.pdbx_seq_one_letter_code
_entity_poly.pdbx_strand_id
1 'polypeptide(L)'
;MKRFVFAVLAAALMVLSGCATHSRVVVNPGHHIVVKSAYVVLHGGSSEDMDAHVQQELMAHGIQVKAGPETRDPGTDVVVRYTDNWRWDMAMYLRSLDIQVYNGASGTLVASGSWKNSALHGYHSGANVTKKVMDEVFAKLDAG
;
A
#
# COMPACT_ATOMS: atom_id res chain seq x y z
N MET A 1 -1.66 -26.44 43.49
CA MET A 1 -2.39 -25.19 43.16
C MET A 1 -1.48 -24.13 42.50
N LYS A 2 -0.44 -23.60 43.17
CA LYS A 2 0.44 -22.55 42.59
C LYS A 2 1.05 -22.91 41.21
N ARG A 3 1.54 -24.15 41.04
CA ARG A 3 2.08 -24.64 39.75
C ARG A 3 1.06 -24.69 38.60
N PHE A 4 -0.19 -25.01 38.92
CA PHE A 4 -1.28 -25.02 37.93
C PHE A 4 -1.68 -23.60 37.54
N VAL A 5 -1.73 -22.68 38.50
CA VAL A 5 -1.97 -21.25 38.24
C VAL A 5 -0.88 -20.67 37.35
N PHE A 6 0.40 -20.99 37.61
CA PHE A 6 1.52 -20.57 36.75
C PHE A 6 1.43 -21.14 35.33
N ALA A 7 1.01 -22.41 35.17
CA ALA A 7 0.84 -23.02 33.86
C ALA A 7 -0.32 -22.39 33.05
N VAL A 8 -1.45 -22.10 33.70
CA VAL A 8 -2.58 -21.41 33.07
C VAL A 8 -2.22 -19.98 32.69
N LEU A 9 -1.50 -19.25 33.56
CA LEU A 9 -1.04 -17.89 33.28
C LEU A 9 -0.05 -17.86 32.10
N ALA A 10 0.88 -18.83 32.04
CA ALA A 10 1.83 -18.97 30.94
C ALA A 10 1.13 -19.31 29.62
N ALA A 11 0.13 -20.21 29.64
CA ALA A 11 -0.67 -20.52 28.46
C ALA A 11 -1.50 -19.31 27.99
N ALA A 12 -2.08 -18.54 28.90
CA ALA A 12 -2.83 -17.32 28.57
C ALA A 12 -1.94 -16.25 27.91
N LEU A 13 -0.68 -16.12 28.35
CA LEU A 13 0.30 -15.19 27.76
C LEU A 13 0.69 -15.57 26.32
N MET A 14 0.64 -16.85 25.93
CA MET A 14 0.96 -17.28 24.57
C MET A 14 -0.11 -16.88 23.53
N VAL A 15 -1.36 -16.70 23.96
CA VAL A 15 -2.48 -16.31 23.08
C VAL A 15 -2.44 -14.83 22.69
N LEU A 16 -1.59 -14.03 23.33
CA LEU A 16 -1.41 -12.59 23.02
C LEU A 16 -0.45 -12.31 21.85
N SER A 17 0.07 -13.35 21.17
CA SER A 17 0.83 -13.18 19.93
C SER A 17 -0.12 -12.86 18.76
N GLY A 18 -0.67 -11.66 18.76
CA GLY A 18 -1.57 -11.16 17.72
C GLY A 18 -0.85 -11.03 16.37
N CYS A 19 -1.42 -11.61 15.32
CA CYS A 19 -1.05 -11.29 13.95
C CYS A 19 -1.30 -9.80 13.71
N ALA A 20 -0.24 -8.99 13.68
CA ALA A 20 -0.35 -7.57 13.40
C ALA A 20 -0.62 -7.33 11.90
N THR A 21 -1.40 -6.28 11.60
CA THR A 21 -1.50 -5.75 10.23
C THR A 21 -0.10 -5.36 9.77
N HIS A 22 0.33 -5.90 8.63
CA HIS A 22 1.69 -5.72 8.15
C HIS A 22 1.71 -4.68 7.03
N SER A 23 2.61 -3.70 7.15
CA SER A 23 2.91 -2.70 6.13
C SER A 23 4.42 -2.73 5.87
N ARG A 24 4.83 -2.72 4.60
CA ARG A 24 6.24 -2.69 4.23
C ARG A 24 6.45 -1.82 3.01
N VAL A 25 7.31 -0.82 3.15
CA VAL A 25 7.79 -0.01 2.04
C VAL A 25 9.28 -0.23 1.81
N VAL A 26 9.62 -0.50 0.55
CA VAL A 26 10.99 -0.70 0.05
C VAL A 26 11.27 0.33 -1.03
N VAL A 27 12.40 1.04 -0.91
CA VAL A 27 12.92 1.94 -1.94
C VAL A 27 14.23 1.36 -2.46
N ASN A 28 14.46 1.44 -3.76
CA ASN A 28 15.67 0.96 -4.39
C ASN A 28 16.81 1.98 -4.16
N PRO A 29 17.84 1.65 -3.37
CA PRO A 29 18.93 2.58 -3.08
C PRO A 29 19.67 2.94 -4.38
N GLY A 30 19.92 4.24 -4.59
CA GLY A 30 20.61 4.75 -5.78
C GLY A 30 19.69 5.24 -6.91
N HIS A 31 18.37 5.18 -6.73
CA HIS A 31 17.39 5.76 -7.65
C HIS A 31 16.66 6.95 -6.98
N HIS A 32 17.36 8.08 -6.85
CA HIS A 32 16.73 9.34 -6.44
C HIS A 32 15.96 9.95 -7.62
N ILE A 33 14.66 10.17 -7.44
CA ILE A 33 13.79 10.79 -8.44
C ILE A 33 12.88 11.77 -7.72
N VAL A 34 12.92 13.03 -8.16
CA VAL A 34 11.91 14.02 -7.75
C VAL A 34 10.66 13.78 -8.57
N VAL A 35 9.62 13.26 -7.93
CA VAL A 35 8.36 12.93 -8.60
C VAL A 35 7.48 14.17 -8.72
N LYS A 36 7.24 14.67 -9.93
CA LYS A 36 6.32 15.79 -10.20
C LYS A 36 5.14 15.37 -11.06
N SER A 37 5.29 14.28 -11.80
CA SER A 37 4.27 13.73 -12.69
C SER A 37 4.21 12.21 -12.59
N ALA A 38 3.00 11.67 -12.57
CA ALA A 38 2.74 10.24 -12.48
C ALA A 38 1.71 9.81 -13.52
N TYR A 39 1.92 8.63 -14.10
CA TYR A 39 0.90 7.90 -14.85
C TYR A 39 0.39 6.73 -14.01
N VAL A 40 -0.91 6.72 -13.68
CA VAL A 40 -1.55 5.62 -12.95
C VAL A 40 -2.15 4.64 -13.95
N VAL A 41 -1.77 3.37 -13.82
CA VAL A 41 -2.41 2.30 -14.58
C VAL A 41 -3.74 1.95 -13.90
N LEU A 42 -4.83 2.11 -14.66
CA LEU A 42 -6.18 1.83 -14.20
C LEU A 42 -6.49 0.34 -14.30
N HIS A 43 -7.13 -0.20 -13.27
CA HIS A 43 -7.52 -1.61 -13.22
C HIS A 43 -9.01 -1.84 -13.51
N GLY A 44 -9.90 -0.90 -13.15
CA GLY A 44 -11.34 -0.99 -13.36
C GLY A 44 -12.06 -2.11 -12.56
N GLY A 45 -13.39 -1.98 -12.41
CA GLY A 45 -14.23 -2.97 -11.72
C GLY A 45 -14.44 -2.65 -10.23
N SER A 46 -14.36 -3.65 -9.34
CA SER A 46 -14.48 -3.46 -7.87
C SER A 46 -13.38 -2.60 -7.24
N SER A 47 -12.42 -2.15 -8.06
CA SER A 47 -11.30 -1.29 -7.73
C SER A 47 -11.47 0.15 -8.26
N GLU A 48 -12.61 0.54 -8.83
CA GLU A 48 -12.82 1.92 -9.31
C GLU A 48 -12.65 2.95 -8.19
N ASP A 49 -13.12 2.64 -6.97
CA ASP A 49 -12.83 3.44 -5.79
C ASP A 49 -11.33 3.48 -5.46
N MET A 50 -10.61 2.38 -5.73
CA MET A 50 -9.16 2.31 -5.53
C MET A 50 -8.39 3.13 -6.58
N ASP A 51 -8.83 3.11 -7.84
CA ASP A 51 -8.30 3.95 -8.91
C ASP A 51 -8.37 5.43 -8.47
N ALA A 52 -9.51 5.83 -7.91
CA ALA A 52 -9.70 7.18 -7.39
C ALA A 52 -8.81 7.47 -6.17
N HIS A 53 -8.70 6.55 -5.20
CA HIS A 53 -7.87 6.73 -4.01
C HIS A 53 -6.39 6.91 -4.35
N VAL A 54 -5.85 6.12 -5.28
CA VAL A 54 -4.44 6.22 -5.70
C VAL A 54 -4.19 7.56 -6.40
N GLN A 55 -5.08 7.97 -7.32
CA GLN A 55 -4.95 9.25 -8.01
C GLN A 55 -5.06 10.43 -7.04
N GLN A 56 -6.04 10.41 -6.13
CA GLN A 56 -6.25 11.48 -5.15
C GLN A 56 -5.07 11.64 -4.22
N GLU A 57 -4.46 10.54 -3.75
CA GLU A 57 -3.30 10.62 -2.87
C GLU A 57 -2.08 11.18 -3.62
N LEU A 58 -1.82 10.75 -4.87
CA LEU A 58 -0.76 11.37 -5.69
C LEU A 58 -0.97 12.89 -5.84
N MET A 59 -2.20 13.31 -6.14
CA MET A 59 -2.54 14.74 -6.24
C MET A 59 -2.36 15.47 -4.90
N ALA A 60 -2.65 14.82 -3.77
CA ALA A 60 -2.43 15.37 -2.43
C ALA A 60 -0.95 15.58 -2.10
N HIS A 61 -0.05 14.80 -2.72
CA HIS A 61 1.40 15.00 -2.70
C HIS A 61 1.88 16.05 -3.72
N GLY A 62 0.97 16.75 -4.41
CA GLY A 62 1.29 17.79 -5.38
C GLY A 62 1.77 17.27 -6.74
N ILE A 63 1.56 15.98 -7.02
CA ILE A 63 1.97 15.31 -8.25
C ILE A 63 0.90 15.51 -9.32
N GLN A 64 1.32 15.85 -10.54
CA GLN A 64 0.43 15.89 -11.70
C GLN A 64 0.11 14.46 -12.15
N VAL A 65 -1.17 14.12 -12.16
CA VAL A 65 -1.61 12.74 -12.45
C VAL A 65 -2.28 12.66 -13.81
N LYS A 66 -1.82 11.69 -14.61
CA LYS A 66 -2.57 11.12 -15.72
C LYS A 66 -2.92 9.69 -15.38
N ALA A 67 -4.00 9.16 -15.93
CA ALA A 67 -4.39 7.78 -15.73
C ALA A 67 -4.99 7.17 -16.99
N GLY A 68 -4.85 5.87 -17.14
CA GLY A 68 -5.38 5.15 -18.30
C GLY A 68 -4.99 3.68 -18.30
N PRO A 69 -5.15 2.98 -19.43
CA PRO A 69 -4.79 1.56 -19.53
C PRO A 69 -3.29 1.32 -19.32
N GLU A 70 -2.89 0.05 -19.21
CA GLU A 70 -1.50 -0.39 -19.08
C GLU A 70 -0.68 0.03 -20.31
N THR A 71 -0.05 1.18 -20.20
CA THR A 71 0.89 1.74 -21.16
C THR A 71 1.98 2.48 -20.41
N ARG A 72 3.12 2.61 -21.06
CA ARG A 72 4.18 3.50 -20.61
C ARG A 72 3.91 4.86 -21.22
N ASP A 73 3.65 5.88 -20.42
CA ASP A 73 3.53 7.28 -20.88
C ASP A 73 4.94 7.91 -20.92
N PRO A 74 5.59 8.03 -22.10
CA PRO A 74 6.88 8.69 -22.22
C PRO A 74 6.69 10.20 -22.03
N GLY A 75 6.70 10.63 -20.77
CA GLY A 75 6.46 12.01 -20.39
C GLY A 75 6.15 12.20 -18.91
N THR A 76 5.92 11.12 -18.16
CA THR A 76 5.79 11.15 -16.70
C THR A 76 7.06 10.69 -16.00
N ASP A 77 7.35 11.25 -14.82
CA ASP A 77 8.51 10.87 -14.02
C ASP A 77 8.39 9.43 -13.52
N VAL A 78 7.17 9.03 -13.16
CA VAL A 78 6.88 7.68 -12.68
C VAL A 78 5.62 7.08 -13.29
N VAL A 79 5.59 5.75 -13.36
CA VAL A 79 4.38 4.95 -13.60
C VAL A 79 4.02 4.25 -12.29
N VAL A 80 2.77 4.40 -11.85
CA VAL A 80 2.24 3.80 -10.63
C VAL A 80 1.29 2.68 -11.01
N ARG A 81 1.55 1.49 -10.48
CA ARG A 81 0.67 0.32 -10.57
C ARG A 81 0.24 -0.09 -9.18
N TYR A 82 -0.94 -0.70 -9.07
CA TYR A 82 -1.38 -1.24 -7.80
C TYR A 82 -2.17 -2.54 -7.98
N THR A 83 -2.23 -3.35 -6.93
CA THR A 83 -3.10 -4.51 -6.85
C THR A 83 -3.84 -4.46 -5.54
N ASP A 84 -5.16 -4.54 -5.58
CA ASP A 84 -6.02 -4.56 -4.41
C ASP A 84 -6.77 -5.89 -4.27
N ASN A 85 -7.05 -6.29 -3.03
CA ASN A 85 -7.88 -7.45 -2.72
C ASN A 85 -8.97 -7.04 -1.74
N TRP A 86 -10.23 -7.15 -2.17
CA TRP A 86 -11.39 -6.84 -1.34
C TRP A 86 -12.10 -8.10 -0.87
N ARG A 87 -12.76 -7.99 0.28
CA ARG A 87 -13.64 -9.02 0.84
C ARG A 87 -14.96 -8.39 1.27
N TRP A 88 -16.01 -9.21 1.27
CA TRP A 88 -17.38 -8.81 1.54
C TRP A 88 -18.10 -9.75 2.54
N ASP A 89 -17.39 -10.70 3.13
CA ASP A 89 -17.97 -11.77 3.95
C ASP A 89 -18.84 -11.28 5.12
N MET A 90 -18.47 -10.16 5.75
CA MET A 90 -19.26 -9.48 6.79
C MET A 90 -19.54 -8.02 6.47
N ALA A 91 -18.56 -7.32 5.90
CA ALA A 91 -18.64 -5.96 5.40
C ALA A 91 -17.67 -5.82 4.23
N MET A 92 -17.78 -4.76 3.42
CA MET A 92 -16.77 -4.45 2.42
C MET A 92 -15.51 -3.93 3.11
N TYR A 93 -14.38 -4.61 2.92
CA TYR A 93 -13.08 -4.14 3.42
C TYR A 93 -11.92 -4.55 2.52
N LEU A 94 -10.86 -3.76 2.60
CA LEU A 94 -9.60 -4.02 1.94
C LEU A 94 -8.81 -5.06 2.74
N ARG A 95 -8.46 -6.17 2.10
CA ARG A 95 -7.65 -7.26 2.66
C ARG A 95 -6.17 -7.08 2.38
N SER A 96 -5.82 -6.59 1.21
CA SER A 96 -4.43 -6.26 0.87
C SER A 96 -4.36 -5.19 -0.22
N LEU A 97 -3.26 -4.46 -0.22
CA LEU A 97 -2.89 -3.49 -1.24
C LEU A 97 -1.39 -3.59 -1.50
N ASP A 98 -1.02 -3.67 -2.77
CA ASP A 98 0.35 -3.56 -3.24
C ASP A 98 0.43 -2.37 -4.19
N ILE A 99 1.39 -1.47 -4.00
CA ILE A 99 1.68 -0.30 -4.84
C ILE A 99 3.11 -0.44 -5.34
N GLN A 100 3.30 -0.22 -6.63
CA GLN A 100 4.59 -0.27 -7.30
C GLN A 100 4.82 1.02 -8.08
N VAL A 101 5.97 1.64 -7.85
CA VAL A 101 6.38 2.89 -8.50
C VAL A 101 7.58 2.58 -9.39
N TYR A 102 7.41 2.80 -10.69
CA TYR A 102 8.44 2.60 -11.69
C TYR A 102 8.92 3.95 -12.22
N ASN A 103 10.22 4.08 -12.50
CA ASN A 103 10.73 5.21 -13.25
C ASN A 103 10.12 5.23 -14.67
N GLY A 104 9.52 6.34 -15.09
CA GLY A 104 8.86 6.44 -16.40
C GLY A 104 9.82 6.33 -17.60
N ALA A 105 11.07 6.79 -17.44
CA ALA A 105 12.11 6.81 -18.48
C ALA A 105 12.92 5.51 -18.62
N SER A 106 13.13 4.75 -17.54
CA SER A 106 13.81 3.43 -17.60
C SER A 106 12.87 2.23 -17.45
N GLY A 107 11.74 2.37 -16.76
CA GLY A 107 10.85 1.27 -16.39
C GLY A 107 11.34 0.47 -15.18
N THR A 108 12.38 0.95 -14.50
CA THR A 108 12.94 0.32 -13.30
C THR A 108 12.01 0.54 -12.11
N LEU A 109 11.79 -0.49 -11.30
CA LEU A 109 11.08 -0.36 -10.02
C LEU A 109 11.94 0.45 -9.05
N VAL A 110 11.43 1.61 -8.61
CA VAL A 110 12.14 2.53 -7.70
C VAL A 110 11.60 2.47 -6.28
N ALA A 111 10.31 2.17 -6.12
CA ALA A 111 9.72 1.90 -4.82
C ALA A 111 8.58 0.90 -4.92
N SER A 112 8.32 0.21 -3.81
CA SER A 112 7.10 -0.57 -3.61
C SER A 112 6.61 -0.43 -2.18
N GLY A 113 5.30 -0.43 -2.02
CA GLY A 113 4.61 -0.42 -0.74
C GLY A 113 3.57 -1.52 -0.70
N SER A 114 3.59 -2.36 0.33
CA SER A 114 2.61 -3.43 0.52
C SER A 114 1.95 -3.35 1.88
N TRP A 115 0.66 -3.65 1.90
CA TRP A 115 -0.16 -3.68 3.10
C TRP A 115 -1.05 -4.91 3.09
N LYS A 116 -1.16 -5.56 4.25
CA LYS A 116 -1.99 -6.75 4.43
C LYS A 116 -2.71 -6.71 5.77
N ASN A 117 -4.04 -6.82 5.71
CA ASN A 117 -4.89 -6.88 6.90
C ASN A 117 -4.68 -8.19 7.65
N SER A 118 -4.76 -8.13 8.98
CA SER A 118 -4.81 -9.33 9.82
C SER A 118 -6.25 -9.75 10.07
N ALA A 119 -6.45 -11.02 10.47
CA ALA A 119 -7.79 -11.58 10.69
C ALA A 119 -8.57 -10.90 11.84
N LEU A 120 -7.90 -10.15 12.73
CA LEU A 120 -8.51 -9.55 13.92
C LEU A 120 -8.42 -8.01 13.94
N HIS A 121 -7.97 -7.37 12.86
CA HIS A 121 -7.72 -5.92 12.80
C HIS A 121 -8.77 -5.11 12.02
N GLY A 122 -10.04 -5.52 12.07
CA GLY A 122 -11.18 -4.69 11.66
C GLY A 122 -11.27 -4.40 10.16
N TYR A 123 -12.19 -3.49 9.81
CA TYR A 123 -12.54 -3.12 8.43
C TYR A 123 -11.88 -1.80 8.05
N HIS A 124 -10.70 -1.88 7.42
CA HIS A 124 -9.97 -0.71 6.96
C HIS A 124 -10.51 -0.21 5.60
N SER A 125 -10.72 1.10 5.48
CA SER A 125 -11.09 1.73 4.22
C SER A 125 -9.91 1.79 3.24
N GLY A 126 -10.22 1.70 1.94
CA GLY A 126 -9.22 1.82 0.88
C GLY A 126 -8.44 3.12 0.98
N ALA A 127 -9.15 4.27 1.04
CA ALA A 127 -8.54 5.59 1.17
C ALA A 127 -7.47 5.70 2.26
N ASN A 128 -7.78 5.23 3.49
CA ASN A 128 -6.85 5.35 4.61
C ASN A 128 -5.61 4.46 4.45
N VAL A 129 -5.79 3.26 3.88
CA VAL A 129 -4.68 2.34 3.62
C VAL A 129 -3.80 2.87 2.49
N THR A 130 -4.41 3.32 1.39
CA THR A 130 -3.71 3.95 0.26
C THR A 130 -2.89 5.14 0.74
N LYS A 131 -3.51 6.04 1.48
CA LYS A 131 -2.83 7.19 2.11
C LYS A 131 -1.61 6.75 2.92
N LYS A 132 -1.80 5.85 3.87
CA LYS A 132 -0.72 5.38 4.75
C LYS A 132 0.46 4.79 3.95
N VAL A 133 0.17 3.94 2.96
CA VAL A 133 1.21 3.28 2.17
C VAL A 133 1.96 4.30 1.30
N MET A 134 1.23 5.19 0.64
CA MET A 134 1.84 6.17 -0.27
C MET A 134 2.61 7.25 0.47
N ASP A 135 2.11 7.71 1.62
CA ASP A 135 2.87 8.62 2.51
C ASP A 135 4.23 8.03 2.87
N GLU A 136 4.29 6.74 3.23
CA GLU A 136 5.55 6.07 3.57
C GLU A 136 6.44 5.84 2.33
N VAL A 137 5.85 5.54 1.16
CA VAL A 137 6.58 5.44 -0.13
C VAL A 137 7.26 6.75 -0.48
N PHE A 138 6.54 7.86 -0.50
CA PHE A 138 7.09 9.15 -0.91
C PHE A 138 8.05 9.71 0.13
N ALA A 139 7.75 9.58 1.43
CA ALA A 139 8.68 9.98 2.48
C ALA A 139 10.04 9.26 2.37
N LYS A 140 10.05 7.98 1.97
CA LYS A 140 11.30 7.22 1.77
C LYS A 140 11.98 7.52 0.43
N LEU A 141 11.22 7.83 -0.62
CA LEU A 141 11.76 8.26 -1.91
C LEU A 141 12.47 9.61 -1.80
N ASP A 142 11.90 10.55 -1.05
CA ASP A 142 12.49 11.89 -0.86
C ASP A 142 13.72 11.88 0.05
N ALA A 143 13.85 10.86 0.91
CA ALA A 143 14.93 10.74 1.89
C ALA A 143 16.20 10.05 1.37
N GLY A 144 16.14 9.35 0.22
CA GLY A 144 17.26 8.58 -0.34
C GLY A 144 17.96 9.30 -1.47
#